data_AF-A0A7L1VIB2-F1
#
_entry.id   AF-A0A7L1VIB2-F1
#
_cell.length_a   1.000
_cell.length_b   1.000
_cell.length_c   1.000
_cell.angle_alpha   90.00
_cell.angle_beta   90.00
_cell.angle_gamma   90.00
#
_symmetry.space_group_name_H-M   'P 1'
#
loop_
_entity.id
_entity.type
_entity.pdbx_description
1 polymer ?
#
loop_
_entity_poly.entity_id
_entity_poly.type
_entity_poly.pdbx_seq_one_letter_code
_entity_poly.pdbx_strand_id
1 'polypeptide(L)'
;DAEEYQPPIWKSYLYQLQQEAPRPKRIICPREVENRPKYYGREFHGIISREQADEILAGVEGAYILRESQRQPGCYTLALRFGNQTLNYRLFYDGKHFVGEKRFESIHDLVTDGLITLYIETKASEYISKMTTNPIYEHIGYATLLREKVSRRLSRTKNESRKASVTSEENTPVEKITSLVRRAALTQNDNHFNYEKAHNFKVHTFRGPHWCEYCANFMWGLIAQGVRCSDCGLNVHKQCSKYVPNDCQPDLKRIKRVYCCDLTTLVKAHNTQRPMVVDSCIREIEARGLKSEGLYRVSGFTEHIEDVKMAFDRDGDKADISASIYPDINIIAGALKLYFRDLPIPVITYDTYSKFIEAAKISNPDERLEAIHEVLMLLPAAHYETLRYLMIHLKKVTLHEKENFMNAENLGIVFGPTLMRPPEDSTLATLNDMRYQKLIVQLLIENEDVLF
;
A
#
# COMPACT_ATOMS: atom_id res chain seq x y z
N ASP A 1 -2.87 24.81 -14.09
CA ASP A 1 -1.75 24.33 -13.26
C ASP A 1 -1.78 22.82 -13.19
N ALA A 2 -0.83 22.17 -13.86
CA ALA A 2 -0.65 20.73 -13.77
C ALA A 2 -0.01 20.45 -12.40
N GLU A 3 -0.76 19.91 -11.45
CA GLU A 3 -0.16 19.20 -10.33
C GLU A 3 0.77 18.15 -10.94
N GLU A 4 2.06 18.33 -10.73
CA GLU A 4 3.13 17.45 -11.20
C GLU A 4 2.79 16.03 -10.74
N TYR A 5 2.59 15.10 -11.68
CA TYR A 5 2.22 13.71 -11.37
C TYR A 5 3.25 13.14 -10.40
N GLN A 6 2.85 12.97 -9.14
CA GLN A 6 3.67 12.29 -8.14
C GLN A 6 3.33 10.81 -8.19
N PRO A 7 4.29 9.93 -8.53
CA PRO A 7 4.04 8.51 -8.50
C PRO A 7 3.65 8.09 -7.08
N PRO A 8 2.79 7.07 -6.92
CA PRO A 8 2.40 6.60 -5.60
C PRO A 8 3.63 6.15 -4.81
N ILE A 9 3.60 6.42 -3.51
CA ILE A 9 4.66 5.99 -2.59
C ILE A 9 4.82 4.46 -2.68
N TRP A 10 3.70 3.73 -2.61
CA TRP A 10 3.68 2.27 -2.61
C TRP A 10 3.69 1.73 -4.03
N LYS A 11 4.72 0.95 -4.35
CA LYS A 11 4.94 0.37 -5.67
C LYS A 11 4.09 -0.88 -5.85
N SER A 12 3.41 -1.01 -6.98
CA SER A 12 2.43 -2.08 -7.23
C SER A 12 2.99 -3.28 -7.99
N TYR A 13 4.15 -3.17 -8.64
CA TYR A 13 4.69 -4.20 -9.52
C TYR A 13 4.71 -5.61 -8.91
N LEU A 14 5.31 -5.78 -7.72
CA LEU A 14 5.37 -7.10 -7.08
C LEU A 14 4.00 -7.60 -6.57
N TYR A 15 3.07 -6.69 -6.26
CA TYR A 15 1.70 -7.05 -5.90
C TYR A 15 0.97 -7.62 -7.13
N GLN A 16 1.11 -6.98 -8.29
CA GLN A 16 0.52 -7.42 -9.55
C GLN A 16 1.08 -8.79 -9.97
N LEU A 17 2.39 -8.97 -9.91
CA LEU A 17 3.02 -10.28 -10.18
C LEU A 17 2.49 -11.39 -9.25
N GLN A 18 2.18 -11.09 -7.99
CA GLN A 18 1.56 -12.08 -7.10
C GLN A 18 0.16 -12.47 -7.56
N GLN A 19 -0.64 -11.53 -8.08
CA GLN A 19 -1.98 -11.82 -8.61
C GLN A 19 -1.91 -12.67 -9.88
N GLU A 20 -0.89 -12.45 -10.71
CA GLU A 20 -0.63 -13.21 -11.94
C GLU A 20 -0.02 -14.59 -11.71
N ALA A 21 0.54 -14.83 -10.51
CA ALA A 21 1.23 -16.07 -10.21
C ALA A 21 0.32 -17.30 -10.40
N PRO A 22 0.84 -18.40 -10.98
CA PRO A 22 0.05 -19.60 -11.22
C PRO A 22 -0.44 -20.19 -9.90
N ARG A 23 -1.69 -20.66 -9.90
CA ARG A 23 -2.32 -21.29 -8.73
C ARG A 23 -1.99 -22.79 -8.67
N PRO A 24 -1.92 -23.39 -7.46
CA PRO A 24 -1.66 -24.82 -7.34
C PRO A 24 -2.77 -25.65 -7.99
N LYS A 25 -2.37 -26.55 -8.90
CA LYS A 25 -3.25 -27.54 -9.51
C LYS A 25 -2.89 -28.92 -8.98
N ARG A 26 -3.62 -29.36 -7.97
CA ARG A 26 -3.38 -30.69 -7.40
C ARG A 26 -3.76 -31.77 -8.41
N ILE A 27 -2.81 -32.60 -8.80
CA ILE A 27 -3.12 -33.82 -9.57
C ILE A 27 -3.47 -34.92 -8.57
N ILE A 28 -4.63 -35.53 -8.76
CA ILE A 28 -5.17 -36.57 -7.88
C ILE A 28 -4.65 -37.93 -8.36
N CYS A 29 -4.07 -38.70 -7.45
CA CYS A 29 -3.69 -40.08 -7.73
C CYS A 29 -4.96 -40.90 -8.02
N PRO A 30 -5.06 -41.56 -9.18
CA PRO A 30 -6.24 -42.35 -9.56
C PRO A 30 -6.31 -43.70 -8.83
N ARG A 31 -5.22 -44.11 -8.15
CA ARG A 31 -5.11 -45.39 -7.45
C ARG A 31 -5.03 -45.16 -5.95
N GLU A 32 -5.53 -46.11 -5.19
CA GLU A 32 -5.33 -46.13 -3.74
C GLU A 32 -3.91 -46.62 -3.42
N VAL A 33 -3.20 -45.91 -2.54
CA VAL A 33 -1.81 -46.20 -2.18
C VAL A 33 -1.77 -46.71 -0.75
N GLU A 34 -1.48 -48.00 -0.57
CA GLU A 34 -1.57 -48.70 0.73
C GLU A 34 -0.68 -48.07 1.82
N ASN A 35 0.55 -47.66 1.47
CA ASN A 35 1.53 -47.10 2.41
C ASN A 35 1.56 -45.56 2.43
N ARG A 36 0.44 -44.89 2.15
CA ARG A 36 0.38 -43.43 2.17
C ARG A 36 0.53 -42.88 3.59
N PRO A 37 1.49 -41.97 3.85
CA PRO A 37 1.58 -41.26 5.13
C PRO A 37 0.29 -40.51 5.45
N LYS A 38 -0.19 -40.61 6.70
CA LYS A 38 -1.49 -40.06 7.14
C LYS A 38 -1.64 -38.54 6.93
N TYR A 39 -0.52 -37.82 6.89
CA TYR A 39 -0.47 -36.38 6.69
C TYR A 39 -0.41 -35.95 5.20
N TYR A 40 -0.45 -36.90 4.26
CA TYR A 40 -0.60 -36.59 2.83
C TYR A 40 -1.98 -36.99 2.31
N GLY A 41 -2.49 -36.21 1.37
CA GLY A 41 -3.79 -36.41 0.76
C GLY A 41 -3.75 -37.22 -0.53
N ARG A 42 -4.66 -36.87 -1.44
CA ARG A 42 -4.82 -37.55 -2.74
C ARG A 42 -3.74 -37.16 -3.76
N GLU A 43 -2.91 -36.18 -3.44
CA GLU A 43 -1.72 -35.78 -4.20
C GLU A 43 -0.57 -36.79 -4.13
N PHE A 44 -0.61 -37.75 -3.20
CA PHE A 44 0.45 -38.74 -3.03
C PHE A 44 0.32 -39.92 -4.00
N HIS A 45 1.34 -40.11 -4.84
CA HIS A 45 1.38 -41.12 -5.90
C HIS A 45 2.24 -42.34 -5.55
N GLY A 46 2.73 -42.45 -4.30
CA GLY A 46 3.61 -43.54 -3.90
C GLY A 46 4.98 -43.46 -4.56
N ILE A 47 5.56 -44.62 -4.85
CA ILE A 47 6.89 -44.76 -5.45
C ILE A 47 6.74 -44.69 -6.98
N ILE A 48 7.07 -43.53 -7.57
CA ILE A 48 7.11 -43.32 -9.03
C ILE A 48 8.44 -42.69 -9.45
N SER A 49 8.84 -42.92 -10.70
CA SER A 49 10.06 -42.35 -11.27
C SER A 49 9.90 -40.84 -11.56
N ARG A 50 11.02 -40.16 -11.88
CA ARG A 50 10.96 -38.74 -12.27
C ARG A 50 10.31 -38.56 -13.63
N GLU A 51 10.55 -39.48 -14.55
CA GLU A 51 10.01 -39.49 -15.91
C GLU A 51 8.49 -39.68 -15.86
N GLN A 52 7.99 -40.60 -15.03
CA GLN A 52 6.56 -40.76 -14.79
C GLN A 52 5.94 -39.51 -14.15
N ALA A 53 6.62 -38.87 -13.21
CA ALA A 53 6.16 -37.62 -12.63
C ALA A 53 6.08 -36.49 -13.68
N ASP A 54 7.06 -36.41 -14.58
CA ASP A 54 7.08 -35.43 -15.66
C ASP A 54 5.93 -35.65 -16.66
N GLU A 55 5.63 -36.90 -17.01
CA GLU A 55 4.47 -37.26 -17.85
C GLU A 55 3.15 -36.86 -17.19
N ILE A 56 2.98 -37.15 -15.89
CA ILE A 56 1.76 -36.82 -15.13
C ILE A 56 1.55 -35.29 -15.06
N LEU A 57 2.65 -34.54 -14.94
CA LEU A 57 2.63 -33.08 -14.79
C LEU A 57 2.69 -32.33 -16.13
N ALA A 58 2.86 -33.04 -17.25
CA ALA A 58 3.12 -32.45 -18.55
C ALA A 58 1.99 -31.50 -18.97
N GLY A 59 2.36 -30.30 -19.45
CA GLY A 59 1.45 -29.34 -20.05
C GLY A 59 0.56 -28.55 -19.07
N VAL A 60 0.64 -28.79 -17.76
CA VAL A 60 -0.22 -28.12 -16.78
C VAL A 60 0.61 -27.26 -15.82
N GLU A 61 0.73 -25.96 -16.11
CA GLU A 61 1.43 -25.02 -15.23
C GLU A 61 0.76 -24.94 -13.85
N GLY A 62 1.59 -24.99 -12.79
CA GLY A 62 1.16 -25.05 -11.40
C GLY A 62 0.74 -26.44 -10.93
N ALA A 63 0.80 -27.45 -11.80
CA ALA A 63 0.49 -28.83 -11.42
C ALA A 63 1.50 -29.39 -10.43
N TYR A 64 1.03 -30.16 -9.44
CA TYR A 64 1.91 -30.80 -8.49
C TYR A 64 1.42 -32.17 -8.01
N ILE A 65 2.40 -33.01 -7.64
CA ILE A 65 2.21 -34.31 -6.99
C ILE A 65 3.25 -34.52 -5.89
N LEU A 66 2.94 -35.42 -4.96
CA LEU A 66 3.90 -35.96 -4.00
C LEU A 66 4.28 -37.38 -4.39
N ARG A 67 5.56 -37.70 -4.29
CA ARG A 67 6.08 -39.05 -4.54
C ARG A 67 7.13 -39.44 -3.51
N GLU A 68 7.30 -40.73 -3.32
CA GLU A 68 8.38 -41.30 -2.53
C GLU A 68 9.61 -41.57 -3.43
N SER A 69 10.80 -41.37 -2.86
CA SER A 69 12.06 -41.58 -3.57
C SER A 69 12.37 -43.07 -3.74
N GLN A 70 12.56 -43.51 -4.99
CA GLN A 70 13.05 -44.86 -5.31
C GLN A 70 14.45 -45.16 -4.73
N ARG A 71 15.27 -44.12 -4.51
CA ARG A 71 16.65 -44.27 -4.02
C ARG A 71 16.73 -44.33 -2.50
N GLN A 72 15.77 -43.74 -1.80
CA GLN A 72 15.78 -43.64 -0.34
C GLN A 72 14.34 -43.78 0.19
N PRO A 73 13.95 -44.99 0.65
CA PRO A 73 12.66 -45.21 1.27
C PRO A 73 12.42 -44.26 2.45
N GLY A 74 11.17 -43.82 2.63
CA GLY A 74 10.77 -42.84 3.64
C GLY A 74 11.13 -41.38 3.30
N CYS A 75 11.77 -41.11 2.16
CA CYS A 75 12.03 -39.75 1.70
C CYS A 75 11.02 -39.32 0.64
N TYR A 76 10.27 -38.27 0.94
CA TYR A 76 9.21 -37.74 0.09
C TYR A 76 9.68 -36.53 -0.71
N THR A 77 9.15 -36.37 -1.92
CA THR A 77 9.48 -35.30 -2.86
C THR A 77 8.20 -34.67 -3.39
N LEU A 78 8.13 -33.34 -3.36
CA LEU A 78 7.18 -32.55 -4.11
C LEU A 78 7.72 -32.35 -5.53
N ALA A 79 6.98 -32.85 -6.52
CA ALA A 79 7.21 -32.54 -7.92
C ALA A 79 6.21 -31.47 -8.35
N LEU A 80 6.71 -30.33 -8.84
CA LEU A 80 5.95 -29.13 -9.19
C LEU A 80 6.28 -28.69 -10.60
N ARG A 81 5.26 -28.50 -11.44
CA ARG A 81 5.41 -27.94 -12.78
C ARG A 81 5.43 -26.42 -12.72
N PHE A 82 6.52 -25.83 -13.19
CA PHE A 82 6.66 -24.39 -13.31
C PHE A 82 7.41 -24.05 -14.61
N GLY A 83 6.79 -23.23 -15.47
CA GLY A 83 7.21 -23.06 -16.85
C GLY A 83 7.30 -24.41 -17.60
N ASN A 84 8.40 -24.60 -18.35
CA ASN A 84 8.62 -25.82 -19.14
C ASN A 84 9.34 -26.94 -18.38
N GLN A 85 9.48 -26.83 -17.05
CA GLN A 85 10.27 -27.76 -16.26
C GLN A 85 9.49 -28.29 -15.05
N THR A 86 9.86 -29.48 -14.59
CA THR A 86 9.39 -30.04 -13.33
C THR A 86 10.45 -29.89 -12.27
N LEU A 87 10.13 -29.09 -11.26
CA LEU A 87 10.97 -28.82 -10.11
C LEU A 87 10.71 -29.88 -9.04
N ASN A 88 11.78 -30.41 -8.45
CA ASN A 88 11.71 -31.48 -7.46
C ASN A 88 12.27 -30.99 -6.12
N TYR A 89 11.41 -30.87 -5.11
CA TYR A 89 11.77 -30.41 -3.77
C TYR A 89 11.65 -31.53 -2.76
N ARG A 90 12.71 -31.77 -1.99
CA ARG A 90 12.64 -32.69 -0.86
C ARG A 90 11.68 -32.13 0.19
N LEU A 91 10.70 -32.94 0.58
CA LEU A 91 9.65 -32.53 1.50
C LEU A 91 9.89 -33.11 2.89
N PHE A 92 9.71 -32.26 3.90
CA PHE A 92 9.86 -32.61 5.30
C PHE A 92 8.57 -32.34 6.07
N TYR A 93 8.43 -33.03 7.20
CA TYR A 93 7.28 -32.91 8.09
C TYR A 93 7.69 -33.01 9.55
N ASP A 94 7.42 -31.96 10.34
CA ASP A 94 7.66 -31.87 11.79
C ASP A 94 6.36 -31.57 12.57
N GLY A 95 5.21 -31.97 12.00
CA GLY A 95 3.88 -31.48 12.38
C GLY A 95 3.37 -30.39 11.42
N LYS A 96 4.29 -29.73 10.69
CA LYS A 96 4.01 -28.85 9.56
C LYS A 96 4.79 -29.29 8.32
N HIS A 97 4.30 -28.92 7.13
CA HIS A 97 4.95 -29.23 5.86
C HIS A 97 5.98 -28.15 5.51
N PHE A 98 7.16 -28.54 5.03
CA PHE A 98 8.18 -27.59 4.59
C PHE A 98 9.17 -28.17 3.58
N VAL A 99 9.76 -27.28 2.76
CA VAL A 99 10.90 -27.54 1.87
C VAL A 99 12.13 -26.69 2.22
N GLY A 100 11.98 -25.69 3.10
CA GLY A 100 13.00 -24.73 3.50
C GLY A 100 12.72 -24.18 4.91
N GLU A 101 12.88 -22.87 5.12
CA GLU A 101 12.68 -22.24 6.44
C GLU A 101 11.18 -22.15 6.84
N LYS A 102 10.30 -21.91 5.87
CA LYS A 102 8.87 -21.68 6.08
C LYS A 102 8.13 -22.99 6.37
N ARG A 103 7.23 -22.96 7.36
CA ARG A 103 6.42 -24.10 7.81
C ARG A 103 4.94 -23.85 7.56
N PHE A 104 4.29 -24.77 6.85
CA PHE A 104 2.92 -24.65 6.37
C PHE A 104 1.99 -25.67 7.02
N GLU A 105 0.73 -25.29 7.21
CA GLU A 105 -0.31 -26.18 7.74
C GLU A 105 -0.79 -27.19 6.69
N SER A 106 -0.71 -26.84 5.42
CA SER A 106 -1.07 -27.73 4.31
C SER A 106 -0.03 -27.74 3.19
N ILE A 107 0.00 -28.83 2.43
CA ILE A 107 0.78 -28.92 1.18
C ILE A 107 0.30 -27.87 0.16
N HIS A 108 -1.00 -27.60 0.12
CA HIS A 108 -1.56 -26.61 -0.77
C HIS A 108 -0.96 -25.22 -0.51
N ASP A 109 -0.87 -24.79 0.75
CA ASP A 109 -0.28 -23.50 1.13
C ASP A 109 1.22 -23.42 0.78
N LEU A 110 1.94 -24.52 1.01
CA LEU A 110 3.35 -24.64 0.63
C LEU A 110 3.53 -24.45 -0.89
N VAL A 111 2.71 -25.12 -1.69
CA VAL A 111 2.77 -25.01 -3.16
C VAL A 111 2.34 -23.61 -3.61
N THR A 112 1.33 -23.01 -2.99
CA THR A 112 0.89 -21.63 -3.29
C THR A 112 2.04 -20.65 -3.07
N ASP A 113 2.68 -20.68 -1.88
CA ASP A 113 3.81 -19.79 -1.57
C ASP A 113 5.02 -20.07 -2.47
N GLY A 114 5.27 -21.34 -2.81
CA GLY A 114 6.32 -21.76 -3.72
C GLY A 114 6.13 -21.22 -5.14
N LEU A 115 4.93 -21.34 -5.71
CA LEU A 115 4.60 -20.82 -7.04
C LEU A 115 4.67 -19.30 -7.10
N ILE A 116 4.18 -18.60 -6.07
CA ILE A 116 4.32 -17.14 -5.95
C ILE A 116 5.79 -16.74 -5.95
N THR A 117 6.61 -17.40 -5.12
CA THR A 117 8.05 -17.12 -5.01
C THR A 117 8.75 -17.36 -6.33
N LEU A 118 8.51 -18.51 -6.98
CA LEU A 118 9.08 -18.84 -8.28
C LEU A 118 8.69 -17.82 -9.35
N TYR A 119 7.41 -17.44 -9.42
CA TYR A 119 6.92 -16.50 -10.42
C TYR A 119 7.55 -15.11 -10.28
N ILE A 120 7.53 -14.56 -9.07
CA ILE A 120 8.09 -13.23 -8.78
C ILE A 120 9.60 -13.22 -8.98
N GLU A 121 10.33 -14.19 -8.45
CA GLU A 121 11.80 -14.22 -8.59
C GLU A 121 12.22 -14.44 -10.04
N THR A 122 11.46 -15.21 -10.83
CA THR A 122 11.76 -15.41 -12.26
C THR A 122 11.51 -14.14 -13.07
N LYS A 123 10.39 -13.44 -12.83
CA LYS A 123 9.98 -12.25 -13.61
C LYS A 123 10.73 -10.98 -13.20
N ALA A 124 11.06 -10.84 -11.92
CA ALA A 124 11.51 -9.58 -11.33
C ALA A 124 12.87 -9.67 -10.63
N SER A 125 13.70 -10.69 -10.89
CA SER A 125 15.01 -10.86 -10.23
C SER A 125 15.88 -9.60 -10.23
N GLU A 126 16.05 -8.96 -11.39
CA GLU A 126 16.82 -7.72 -11.51
C GLU A 126 16.19 -6.58 -10.72
N TYR A 127 14.86 -6.45 -10.77
CA TYR A 127 14.13 -5.43 -10.03
C TYR A 127 14.29 -5.61 -8.51
N ILE A 128 14.12 -6.85 -8.02
CA ILE A 128 14.26 -7.23 -6.61
C ILE A 128 15.66 -6.88 -6.09
N SER A 129 16.70 -7.17 -6.87
CA SER A 129 18.08 -6.83 -6.48
C SER A 129 18.34 -5.33 -6.34
N LYS A 130 17.61 -4.49 -7.08
CA LYS A 130 17.73 -3.03 -7.08
C LYS A 130 16.78 -2.33 -6.09
N MET A 131 15.89 -3.05 -5.40
CA MET A 131 14.91 -2.43 -4.49
C MET A 131 15.55 -1.65 -3.33
N THR A 132 16.79 -1.98 -2.96
CA THR A 132 17.49 -1.36 -1.82
C THR A 132 18.31 -0.12 -2.21
N THR A 133 18.48 0.15 -3.51
CA THR A 133 19.38 1.21 -4.02
C THR A 133 18.87 2.61 -3.72
N ASN A 134 17.55 2.84 -3.88
CA ASN A 134 16.91 4.13 -3.62
C ASN A 134 15.78 3.92 -2.60
N PRO A 135 16.12 3.81 -1.30
CA PRO A 135 15.13 3.59 -0.26
C PRO A 135 14.29 4.84 -0.04
N ILE A 136 13.07 4.61 0.42
CA ILE A 136 12.12 5.67 0.77
C ILE A 136 12.14 5.98 2.27
N TYR A 137 12.84 5.17 3.06
CA TYR A 137 12.84 5.19 4.53
C TYR A 137 13.13 6.57 5.12
N GLU A 138 14.10 7.30 4.56
CA GLU A 138 14.51 8.62 5.06
C GLU A 138 13.45 9.71 4.81
N HIS A 139 12.54 9.46 3.87
CA HIS A 139 11.53 10.42 3.43
C HIS A 139 10.12 10.07 3.93
N ILE A 140 9.93 8.91 4.56
CA ILE A 140 8.61 8.40 4.91
C ILE A 140 8.49 8.08 6.39
N GLY A 141 7.34 8.48 6.93
CA GLY A 141 6.86 8.05 8.23
C GLY A 141 7.23 8.98 9.36
N TYR A 142 6.96 8.47 10.57
CA TYR A 142 7.04 9.23 11.82
C TYR A 142 8.47 9.62 12.19
N ALA A 143 9.49 8.92 11.69
CA ALA A 143 10.88 9.20 12.02
C ALA A 143 11.28 10.63 11.61
N THR A 144 10.90 11.08 10.41
CA THR A 144 11.22 12.42 9.89
C THR A 144 10.35 13.49 10.58
N LEU A 145 9.04 13.27 10.69
CA LEU A 145 8.11 14.23 11.30
C LEU A 145 8.32 14.42 12.81
N LEU A 146 8.67 13.36 13.55
CA LEU A 146 9.02 13.46 14.97
C LEU A 146 10.41 14.11 15.16
N ARG A 147 11.39 13.80 14.29
CA ARG A 147 12.68 14.51 14.30
C ARG A 147 12.50 16.01 14.14
N GLU A 148 11.64 16.43 13.21
CA GLU A 148 11.35 17.86 13.02
C GLU A 148 10.64 18.48 14.23
N LYS A 149 9.63 17.82 14.82
CA LYS A 149 8.92 18.33 16.00
C LYS A 149 9.83 18.43 17.24
N VAL A 150 10.75 17.48 17.42
CA VAL A 150 11.76 17.53 18.50
C VAL A 150 12.75 18.68 18.27
N SER A 151 13.27 18.85 17.05
CA SER A 151 14.12 19.99 16.69
C SER A 151 13.43 21.34 16.89
N ARG A 152 12.13 21.47 16.53
CA ARG A 152 11.33 22.70 16.73
C ARG A 152 11.05 22.99 18.22
N ARG A 153 10.86 21.97 19.06
CA ARG A 153 10.69 22.15 20.52
C ARG A 153 11.99 22.63 21.18
N LEU A 154 13.13 22.10 20.75
CA LEU A 154 14.46 22.46 21.28
C LEU A 154 14.92 23.85 20.84
N SER A 155 14.53 24.30 19.65
CA SER A 155 14.80 25.68 19.21
C SER A 155 13.95 26.71 19.97
N ARG A 156 12.71 26.37 20.36
CA ARG A 156 11.88 27.21 21.25
C ARG A 156 12.47 27.37 22.65
N THR A 157 12.94 26.29 23.29
CA THR A 157 13.59 26.36 24.62
C THR A 157 14.93 27.10 24.60
N LYS A 158 15.68 27.05 23.49
CA LYS A 158 16.88 27.88 23.29
C LYS A 158 16.59 29.36 23.06
N ASN A 159 15.43 29.70 22.49
CA ASN A 159 15.01 31.10 22.30
C ASN A 159 14.41 31.73 23.55
N GLU A 160 13.83 30.94 24.46
CA GLU A 160 13.39 31.43 25.78
C GLU A 160 14.58 31.72 26.72
N SER A 161 15.65 30.93 26.64
CA SER A 161 16.88 31.15 27.42
C SER A 161 17.77 32.30 26.89
N ARG A 162 17.52 32.81 25.68
CA ARG A 162 18.23 33.97 25.10
C ARG A 162 17.53 35.32 25.30
N LYS A 163 16.35 35.36 25.93
CA LYS A 163 15.63 36.62 26.23
C LYS A 163 16.08 37.32 27.52
N ALA A 164 17.05 36.77 28.25
CA ALA A 164 17.57 37.35 29.50
C ALA A 164 19.00 37.89 29.33
N SER A 165 19.21 38.84 28.41
CA SER A 165 20.33 39.81 28.46
C SER A 165 20.23 40.75 27.26
N VAL A 166 19.58 41.90 27.45
CA VAL A 166 19.65 43.02 26.49
C VAL A 166 20.34 44.18 27.19
N THR A 167 21.55 44.51 26.76
CA THR A 167 22.12 45.86 26.91
C THR A 167 22.87 46.22 25.63
N SER A 168 22.37 47.30 25.01
CA SER A 168 22.96 48.30 24.10
C SER A 168 24.41 48.13 23.59
N GLU A 169 24.60 48.29 22.27
CA GLU A 169 25.37 49.40 21.64
C GLU A 169 25.43 49.26 20.10
N GLU A 170 25.85 50.35 19.44
CA GLU A 170 25.45 50.86 18.12
C GLU A 170 26.23 50.39 16.86
N ASN A 171 25.54 50.49 15.71
CA ASN A 171 25.93 50.85 14.33
C ASN A 171 27.29 50.45 13.70
N THR A 172 27.24 49.73 12.55
CA THR A 172 27.65 50.22 11.19
C THR A 172 27.38 49.16 10.08
N PRO A 173 27.30 49.55 8.78
CA PRO A 173 26.62 48.78 7.73
C PRO A 173 27.59 48.04 6.80
N VAL A 174 27.41 46.73 6.59
CA VAL A 174 28.13 45.99 5.53
C VAL A 174 27.22 44.97 4.85
N GLU A 175 26.90 45.29 3.60
CA GLU A 175 26.72 44.47 2.40
C GLU A 175 25.86 43.20 2.39
N LYS A 176 24.92 43.21 1.42
CA LYS A 176 24.06 42.12 0.98
C LYS A 176 24.88 40.91 0.53
N ILE A 177 24.87 39.85 1.32
CA ILE A 177 25.21 38.50 0.87
C ILE A 177 23.90 37.71 0.75
N THR A 178 23.69 37.13 -0.43
CA THR A 178 22.46 36.44 -0.84
C THR A 178 22.16 35.21 0.01
N SER A 179 20.86 34.90 0.13
CA SER A 179 20.24 33.83 0.94
C SER A 179 20.75 32.40 0.68
N LEU A 180 21.63 32.21 -0.30
CA LEU A 180 22.22 30.93 -0.67
C LEU A 180 23.44 30.54 0.20
N VAL A 181 24.23 31.50 0.67
CA VAL A 181 25.44 31.19 1.49
C VAL A 181 25.08 30.86 2.95
N ARG A 182 23.97 31.40 3.47
CA ARG A 182 23.46 31.06 4.81
C ARG A 182 22.95 29.62 4.92
N ARG A 183 22.44 29.05 3.82
CA ARG A 183 22.02 27.63 3.79
C ARG A 183 23.21 26.67 3.75
N ALA A 184 24.33 27.07 3.15
CA ALA A 184 25.53 26.24 3.08
C ALA A 184 26.36 26.24 4.38
N ALA A 185 26.29 27.31 5.19
CA ALA A 185 27.09 27.44 6.42
C ALA A 185 26.39 26.93 7.71
N LEU A 186 25.14 26.45 7.62
CA LEU A 186 24.40 25.87 8.75
C LEU A 186 24.43 24.34 8.79
N THR A 187 25.11 23.68 7.86
CA THR A 187 25.20 22.21 7.79
C THR A 187 26.27 21.59 8.70
N GLN A 188 26.95 22.39 9.54
CA GLN A 188 28.04 21.88 10.40
C GLN A 188 27.89 22.25 11.88
N ASN A 189 26.67 22.36 12.41
CA ASN A 189 26.51 22.44 13.86
C ASN A 189 25.24 21.77 14.39
N ASP A 190 24.92 20.60 13.85
CA ASP A 190 23.97 19.70 14.50
C ASP A 190 24.67 19.03 15.68
N ASN A 191 24.41 19.52 16.89
CA ASN A 191 24.50 18.72 18.11
C ASN A 191 23.49 17.57 17.99
N HIS A 192 23.86 16.56 17.20
CA HIS A 192 23.14 15.32 16.99
C HIS A 192 23.19 14.55 18.31
N PHE A 193 22.09 14.50 19.04
CA PHE A 193 21.91 13.43 20.01
C PHE A 193 21.76 12.15 19.17
N ASN A 194 22.88 11.43 18.99
CA ASN A 194 22.93 10.12 18.34
C ASN A 194 22.19 9.11 19.23
N TYR A 195 20.86 9.15 19.20
CA TYR A 195 20.03 8.07 19.71
C TYR A 195 20.20 6.90 18.74
N GLU A 196 21.08 5.97 19.10
CA GLU A 196 21.39 4.78 18.33
C GLU A 196 20.81 3.56 19.04
N LYS A 197 19.68 3.06 18.53
CA LYS A 197 19.06 1.83 19.00
C LYS A 197 18.80 0.91 17.82
N ALA A 198 19.42 -0.26 17.85
CA ALA A 198 19.15 -1.31 16.88
C ALA A 198 17.69 -1.80 16.96
N HIS A 199 17.17 -2.20 15.80
CA HIS A 199 15.84 -2.80 15.69
C HIS A 199 15.88 -4.29 16.05
N ASN A 200 14.85 -4.77 16.76
CA ASN A 200 14.68 -6.17 17.12
C ASN A 200 13.74 -6.89 16.14
N PHE A 201 14.22 -7.13 14.92
CA PHE A 201 13.43 -7.73 13.84
C PHE A 201 13.16 -9.22 14.08
N LYS A 202 11.90 -9.61 13.91
CA LYS A 202 11.46 -11.02 13.92
C LYS A 202 10.66 -11.32 12.67
N VAL A 203 10.82 -12.54 12.15
CA VAL A 203 10.00 -13.05 11.04
C VAL A 203 8.53 -12.92 11.40
N HIS A 204 7.74 -12.38 10.49
CA HIS A 204 6.34 -12.07 10.72
C HIS A 204 5.49 -12.47 9.52
N THR A 205 4.31 -13.04 9.81
CA THR A 205 3.28 -13.31 8.81
C THR A 205 2.24 -12.21 8.86
N PHE A 206 2.15 -11.44 7.78
CA PHE A 206 1.21 -10.34 7.64
C PHE A 206 -0.16 -10.86 7.20
N ARG A 207 -1.22 -10.41 7.88
CA ARG A 207 -2.60 -10.72 7.51
C ARG A 207 -3.11 -9.62 6.58
N GLY A 208 -3.29 -9.94 5.31
CA GLY A 208 -3.59 -8.96 4.26
C GLY A 208 -2.33 -8.41 3.57
N PRO A 209 -2.47 -7.69 2.45
CA PRO A 209 -1.34 -7.19 1.70
C PRO A 209 -0.62 -6.06 2.44
N HIS A 210 0.71 -6.14 2.52
CA HIS A 210 1.56 -5.18 3.24
C HIS A 210 2.76 -4.78 2.40
N TRP A 211 3.23 -3.55 2.58
CA TRP A 211 4.38 -2.98 1.88
C TRP A 211 5.54 -2.74 2.85
N CYS A 212 6.75 -2.87 2.32
CA CYS A 212 7.98 -2.63 3.06
C CYS A 212 8.18 -1.13 3.25
N GLU A 213 8.32 -0.71 4.50
CA GLU A 213 8.50 0.70 4.87
C GLU A 213 9.89 1.24 4.53
N TYR A 214 10.80 0.38 4.05
CA TYR A 214 12.15 0.78 3.61
C TYR A 214 12.23 1.05 2.09
N CYS A 215 11.73 0.12 1.26
CA CYS A 215 11.86 0.20 -0.20
C CYS A 215 10.55 0.49 -0.96
N ALA A 216 9.44 0.62 -0.23
CA ALA A 216 8.09 0.86 -0.73
C ALA A 216 7.50 -0.26 -1.60
N ASN A 217 8.15 -1.41 -1.66
CA ASN A 217 7.69 -2.56 -2.44
C ASN A 217 6.82 -3.50 -1.62
N PHE A 218 5.91 -4.18 -2.31
CA PHE A 218 5.04 -5.19 -1.72
C PHE A 218 5.83 -6.36 -1.10
N MET A 219 5.39 -6.84 0.07
CA MET A 219 5.94 -8.02 0.74
C MET A 219 5.15 -9.26 0.32
N TRP A 220 5.69 -9.99 -0.67
CA TRP A 220 5.01 -11.13 -1.29
C TRP A 220 5.10 -12.43 -0.49
N GLY A 221 4.24 -13.38 -0.84
CA GLY A 221 4.14 -14.70 -0.23
C GLY A 221 2.94 -14.84 0.71
N LEU A 222 2.65 -16.10 1.07
CA LEU A 222 1.49 -16.46 1.90
C LEU A 222 1.79 -16.38 3.39
N ILE A 223 3.02 -16.73 3.79
CA ILE A 223 3.49 -16.63 5.18
C ILE A 223 4.93 -16.11 5.22
N ALA A 224 5.32 -15.55 6.38
CA ALA A 224 6.68 -15.08 6.61
C ALA A 224 7.19 -14.15 5.49
N GLN A 225 6.35 -13.22 5.02
CA GLN A 225 6.64 -12.34 3.88
C GLN A 225 7.77 -11.35 4.17
N GLY A 226 8.00 -11.08 5.46
CA GLY A 226 9.01 -10.14 5.90
C GLY A 226 9.28 -10.24 7.38
N VAL A 227 9.81 -9.16 7.94
CA VAL A 227 10.11 -9.04 9.36
C VAL A 227 9.42 -7.82 9.95
N ARG A 228 9.05 -7.93 11.23
CA ARG A 228 8.49 -6.86 12.04
C ARG A 228 9.41 -6.61 13.23
N CYS A 229 9.74 -5.35 13.47
CA CYS A 229 10.48 -4.97 14.68
C CYS A 229 9.58 -5.14 15.91
N SER A 230 10.04 -5.93 16.88
CA SER A 230 9.29 -6.22 18.12
C SER A 230 9.13 -4.98 19.01
N ASP A 231 10.01 -3.99 18.83
CA ASP A 231 10.11 -2.83 19.71
C ASP A 231 9.31 -1.64 19.15
N CYS A 232 9.52 -1.25 17.89
CA CYS A 232 8.86 -0.09 17.27
C CYS A 232 7.74 -0.44 16.28
N GLY A 233 7.59 -1.71 15.89
CA GLY A 233 6.55 -2.14 14.95
C GLY A 233 6.86 -1.94 13.46
N LEU A 234 8.06 -1.47 13.11
CA LEU A 234 8.52 -1.28 11.72
C LEU A 234 8.45 -2.59 10.91
N ASN A 235 7.86 -2.53 9.72
CA ASN A 235 7.66 -3.68 8.83
C ASN A 235 8.48 -3.53 7.55
N VAL A 236 9.36 -4.51 7.29
CA VAL A 236 10.26 -4.49 6.13
C VAL A 236 10.53 -5.89 5.59
N HIS A 237 11.05 -6.01 4.36
CA HIS A 237 11.56 -7.29 3.86
C HIS A 237 12.75 -7.79 4.70
N LYS A 238 12.97 -9.11 4.73
CA LYS A 238 14.13 -9.75 5.40
C LYS A 238 15.49 -9.23 4.88
N GLN A 239 15.57 -8.86 3.60
CA GLN A 239 16.79 -8.25 3.04
C GLN A 239 16.92 -6.78 3.43
N CYS A 240 15.82 -6.02 3.36
CA CYS A 240 15.80 -4.60 3.71
C CYS A 240 16.17 -4.35 5.18
N SER A 241 15.81 -5.27 6.09
CA SER A 241 16.14 -5.14 7.52
C SER A 241 17.64 -5.03 7.82
N LYS A 242 18.51 -5.44 6.90
CA LYS A 242 19.97 -5.31 7.02
C LYS A 242 20.49 -3.90 6.71
N TYR A 243 19.68 -3.09 6.04
CA TYR A 243 20.02 -1.74 5.60
C TYR A 243 19.29 -0.64 6.38
N VAL A 244 18.27 -1.00 7.17
CA VAL A 244 17.56 -0.05 8.05
C VAL A 244 18.54 0.50 9.10
N PRO A 245 18.65 1.83 9.26
CA PRO A 245 19.48 2.46 10.29
C PRO A 245 19.10 2.07 11.73
N ASN A 246 20.03 2.24 12.67
CA ASN A 246 19.82 1.98 14.09
C ASN A 246 19.07 3.13 14.80
N ASP A 247 17.90 3.50 14.32
CA ASP A 247 17.09 4.62 14.83
C ASP A 247 15.78 4.17 15.50
N CYS A 248 15.76 2.95 16.05
CA CYS A 248 14.55 2.31 16.56
C CYS A 248 13.91 3.08 17.72
N GLN A 249 12.70 3.60 17.52
CA GLN A 249 11.91 4.28 18.56
C GLN A 249 10.75 3.40 19.04
N PRO A 250 10.84 2.73 20.21
CA PRO A 250 9.81 1.80 20.66
C PRO A 250 8.44 2.44 20.90
N ASP A 251 8.39 3.73 21.24
CA ASP A 251 7.13 4.45 21.44
C ASP A 251 6.24 4.47 20.19
N LEU A 252 6.84 4.34 19.00
CA LEU A 252 6.11 4.24 17.73
C LEU A 252 5.20 3.01 17.67
N LYS A 253 5.49 1.94 18.43
CA LYS A 253 4.65 0.74 18.46
C LYS A 253 3.25 1.02 19.01
N ARG A 254 3.08 2.11 19.78
CA ARG A 254 1.76 2.52 20.29
C ARG A 254 0.89 3.17 19.23
N ILE A 255 1.49 3.66 18.15
CA ILE A 255 0.80 4.29 17.02
C ILE A 255 0.25 3.18 16.12
N LYS A 256 -1.08 3.12 15.99
CA LYS A 256 -1.76 2.19 15.09
C LYS A 256 -2.08 2.93 13.80
N ARG A 257 -1.22 2.78 12.79
CA ARG A 257 -1.37 3.49 11.52
C ARG A 257 -2.71 3.19 10.85
N VAL A 258 -3.32 4.25 10.35
CA VAL A 258 -4.59 4.28 9.63
C VAL A 258 -4.32 4.66 8.17
N TYR A 259 -3.54 5.72 7.94
CA TYR A 259 -2.99 6.05 6.63
C TYR A 259 -1.97 5.00 6.18
N CYS A 260 -1.84 4.86 4.85
CA CYS A 260 -0.97 3.87 4.21
C CYS A 260 -1.29 2.39 4.50
N CYS A 261 -2.39 2.11 5.21
CA CYS A 261 -2.90 0.75 5.37
C CYS A 261 -3.78 0.37 4.18
N ASP A 262 -3.75 -0.89 3.77
CA ASP A 262 -4.69 -1.42 2.78
C ASP A 262 -6.14 -1.23 3.26
N LEU A 263 -7.01 -0.75 2.37
CA LEU A 263 -8.38 -0.36 2.69
C LEU A 263 -9.18 -1.53 3.27
N THR A 264 -9.11 -2.70 2.62
CA THR A 264 -9.83 -3.89 3.08
C THR A 264 -9.30 -4.38 4.42
N THR A 265 -7.98 -4.32 4.62
CA THR A 265 -7.30 -4.72 5.85
C THR A 265 -7.71 -3.81 7.02
N LEU A 266 -7.72 -2.49 6.82
CA LEU A 266 -8.12 -1.51 7.84
C LEU A 266 -9.58 -1.70 8.26
N VAL A 267 -10.49 -1.77 7.30
CA VAL A 267 -11.93 -1.94 7.53
C VAL A 267 -12.22 -3.23 8.32
N LYS A 268 -11.58 -4.34 7.95
CA LYS A 268 -11.70 -5.61 8.69
C LYS A 268 -11.10 -5.55 10.10
N ALA A 269 -9.95 -4.88 10.26
CA ALA A 269 -9.30 -4.78 11.57
C ALA A 269 -10.11 -3.93 12.57
N HIS A 270 -10.82 -2.92 12.09
CA HIS A 270 -11.67 -2.05 12.89
C HIS A 270 -13.13 -2.51 12.97
N ASN A 271 -13.51 -3.54 12.20
CA ASN A 271 -14.88 -4.06 12.11
C ASN A 271 -15.89 -2.96 11.75
N THR A 272 -15.54 -2.12 10.78
CA THR A 272 -16.41 -1.07 10.23
C THR A 272 -16.78 -1.42 8.78
N GLN A 273 -17.62 -0.61 8.13
CA GLN A 273 -17.92 -0.74 6.70
C GLN A 273 -16.96 0.07 5.83
N ARG A 274 -16.44 1.18 6.38
CA ARG A 274 -15.55 2.13 5.72
C ARG A 274 -14.57 2.76 6.72
N PRO A 275 -13.50 3.43 6.26
CA PRO A 275 -12.49 4.03 7.14
C PRO A 275 -13.02 5.23 7.91
N MET A 276 -12.60 5.35 9.17
CA MET A 276 -12.94 6.47 10.05
C MET A 276 -12.44 7.83 9.57
N VAL A 277 -11.34 7.84 8.81
CA VAL A 277 -10.82 9.07 8.17
C VAL A 277 -11.84 9.60 7.17
N VAL A 278 -12.40 8.72 6.35
CA VAL A 278 -13.40 9.08 5.33
C VAL A 278 -14.65 9.63 6.01
N ASP A 279 -15.14 8.95 7.05
CA ASP A 279 -16.29 9.39 7.83
C ASP A 279 -16.10 10.75 8.51
N SER A 280 -14.99 10.89 9.22
CA SER A 280 -14.73 12.10 10.01
C SER A 280 -14.49 13.29 9.11
N CYS A 281 -13.68 13.15 8.07
CA CYS A 281 -13.40 14.24 7.13
C CYS A 281 -14.65 14.65 6.35
N ILE A 282 -15.43 13.71 5.80
CA ILE A 282 -16.67 14.04 5.07
C ILE A 282 -17.66 14.75 5.99
N ARG A 283 -17.86 14.25 7.22
CA ARG A 283 -18.75 14.89 8.18
C ARG A 283 -18.33 16.33 8.50
N GLU A 284 -17.04 16.58 8.71
CA GLU A 284 -16.52 17.92 8.98
C GLU A 284 -16.65 18.85 7.76
N ILE A 285 -16.37 18.33 6.55
CA ILE A 285 -16.52 19.09 5.30
C ILE A 285 -17.99 19.42 5.02
N GLU A 286 -18.91 18.49 5.23
CA GLU A 286 -20.34 18.74 5.07
C GLU A 286 -20.86 19.76 6.09
N ALA A 287 -20.34 19.74 7.32
CA ALA A 287 -20.78 20.63 8.39
C ALA A 287 -20.47 22.11 8.14
N ARG A 288 -19.33 22.43 7.50
CA ARG A 288 -18.89 23.84 7.35
C ARG A 288 -18.29 24.23 6.00
N GLY A 289 -18.06 23.27 5.11
CA GLY A 289 -17.23 23.44 3.91
C GLY A 289 -17.96 23.48 2.58
N LEU A 290 -19.23 23.06 2.49
CA LEU A 290 -19.91 22.84 1.19
C LEU A 290 -19.99 24.06 0.29
N LYS A 291 -19.98 25.27 0.88
CA LYS A 291 -20.05 26.56 0.16
C LYS A 291 -18.68 27.20 -0.04
N SER A 292 -17.60 26.56 0.41
CA SER A 292 -16.24 27.10 0.28
C SER A 292 -15.82 27.12 -1.19
N GLU A 293 -15.32 28.26 -1.65
CA GLU A 293 -14.86 28.44 -3.02
C GLU A 293 -13.76 27.42 -3.38
N GLY A 294 -13.93 26.72 -4.50
CA GLY A 294 -12.96 25.77 -5.01
C GLY A 294 -12.71 24.57 -4.10
N LEU A 295 -13.69 24.12 -3.31
CA LEU A 295 -13.57 22.96 -2.44
C LEU A 295 -12.94 21.75 -3.18
N TYR A 296 -11.98 21.08 -2.54
CA TYR A 296 -11.13 20.02 -3.12
C TYR A 296 -10.12 20.46 -4.19
N ARG A 297 -10.37 21.54 -4.93
CA ARG A 297 -9.40 22.11 -5.88
C ARG A 297 -8.34 22.95 -5.17
N VAL A 298 -8.75 23.79 -4.22
CA VAL A 298 -7.83 24.61 -3.40
C VAL A 298 -7.14 23.71 -2.39
N SER A 299 -5.81 23.86 -2.29
CA SER A 299 -4.99 23.10 -1.34
C SER A 299 -4.76 23.91 -0.07
N GLY A 300 -5.03 23.29 1.08
CA GLY A 300 -4.62 23.83 2.38
C GLY A 300 -3.11 23.70 2.59
N PHE A 301 -2.61 24.22 3.72
CA PHE A 301 -1.20 24.12 4.08
C PHE A 301 -0.77 22.66 4.26
N THR A 302 0.22 22.22 3.49
CA THR A 302 0.74 20.83 3.49
C THR A 302 1.15 20.36 4.88
N GLU A 303 1.81 21.22 5.68
CA GLU A 303 2.19 20.87 7.06
C GLU A 303 0.97 20.51 7.93
N HIS A 304 -0.13 21.26 7.81
CA HIS A 304 -1.34 20.96 8.57
C HIS A 304 -2.09 19.74 8.04
N ILE A 305 -2.01 19.46 6.73
CA ILE A 305 -2.57 18.24 6.15
C ILE A 305 -1.86 17.00 6.74
N GLU A 306 -0.52 17.05 6.83
CA GLU A 306 0.27 16.00 7.48
C GLU A 306 -0.04 15.90 8.98
N ASP A 307 -0.28 17.03 9.66
CA ASP A 307 -0.70 17.02 11.07
C ASP A 307 -2.04 16.31 11.29
N VAL A 308 -3.03 16.49 10.39
CA VAL A 308 -4.30 15.76 10.43
C VAL A 308 -4.09 14.25 10.23
N LYS A 309 -3.26 13.87 9.25
CA LYS A 309 -2.88 12.47 9.03
C LYS A 309 -2.25 11.85 10.29
N MET A 310 -1.31 12.56 10.92
CA MET A 310 -0.70 12.13 12.17
C MET A 310 -1.71 12.02 13.31
N ALA A 311 -2.72 12.89 13.36
CA ALA A 311 -3.78 12.83 14.36
C ALA A 311 -4.59 11.53 14.21
N PHE A 312 -4.99 11.16 12.99
CA PHE A 312 -5.70 9.90 12.75
C PHE A 312 -4.86 8.66 13.08
N ASP A 313 -3.62 8.60 12.66
CA ASP A 313 -2.75 7.44 12.94
C ASP A 313 -2.46 7.25 14.44
N ARG A 314 -2.46 8.34 15.21
CA ARG A 314 -2.22 8.29 16.66
C ARG A 314 -3.51 8.03 17.44
N ASP A 315 -4.55 8.80 17.15
CA ASP A 315 -5.76 8.90 17.97
C ASP A 315 -6.96 8.14 17.37
N GLY A 316 -6.86 7.67 16.13
CA GLY A 316 -7.91 6.92 15.43
C GLY A 316 -9.20 7.73 15.32
N ASP A 317 -10.31 7.11 15.72
CA ASP A 317 -11.66 7.73 15.75
C ASP A 317 -11.75 8.96 16.66
N LYS A 318 -10.77 9.15 17.57
CA LYS A 318 -10.73 10.27 18.52
C LYS A 318 -9.91 11.45 18.03
N ALA A 319 -9.41 11.41 16.80
CA ALA A 319 -8.66 12.52 16.22
C ALA A 319 -9.54 13.79 16.16
N ASP A 320 -9.05 14.89 16.73
CA ASP A 320 -9.74 16.18 16.68
C ASP A 320 -9.33 16.92 15.39
N ILE A 321 -10.29 17.01 14.48
CA ILE A 321 -10.17 17.73 13.20
C ILE A 321 -11.11 18.94 13.12
N SER A 322 -11.60 19.41 14.28
CA SER A 322 -12.59 20.48 14.36
C SER A 322 -12.06 21.81 13.83
N ALA A 323 -12.99 22.71 13.49
CA ALA A 323 -12.71 24.09 13.10
C ALA A 323 -11.86 24.87 14.13
N SER A 324 -11.84 24.45 15.40
CA SER A 324 -11.04 25.10 16.45
C SER A 324 -9.53 24.87 16.27
N ILE A 325 -9.15 23.70 15.75
CA ILE A 325 -7.76 23.33 15.49
C ILE A 325 -7.38 23.66 14.04
N TYR A 326 -8.26 23.33 13.09
CA TYR A 326 -8.01 23.54 11.66
C TYR A 326 -9.12 24.42 11.04
N PRO A 327 -9.01 25.76 11.13
CA PRO A 327 -10.03 26.67 10.62
C PRO A 327 -10.22 26.57 9.10
N ASP A 328 -9.14 26.38 8.35
CA ASP A 328 -9.19 26.22 6.90
C ASP A 328 -9.68 24.81 6.53
N ILE A 329 -10.85 24.74 5.87
CA ILE A 329 -11.45 23.46 5.47
C ILE A 329 -10.64 22.74 4.39
N ASN A 330 -9.83 23.48 3.61
CA ASN A 330 -8.98 22.88 2.58
C ASN A 330 -7.89 21.98 3.17
N ILE A 331 -7.59 22.13 4.47
CA ILE A 331 -6.74 21.19 5.21
C ILE A 331 -7.45 19.83 5.34
N ILE A 332 -8.73 19.81 5.72
CA ILE A 332 -9.51 18.57 5.88
C ILE A 332 -9.79 17.93 4.52
N ALA A 333 -10.15 18.73 3.52
CA ALA A 333 -10.30 18.28 2.14
C ALA A 333 -8.98 17.70 1.60
N GLY A 334 -7.85 18.37 1.86
CA GLY A 334 -6.51 17.89 1.53
C GLY A 334 -6.14 16.59 2.24
N ALA A 335 -6.48 16.45 3.53
CA ALA A 335 -6.23 15.24 4.30
C ALA A 335 -7.04 14.04 3.80
N LEU A 336 -8.30 14.26 3.38
CA LEU A 336 -9.13 13.24 2.75
C LEU A 336 -8.55 12.80 1.39
N LYS A 337 -8.13 13.75 0.54
CA LYS A 337 -7.43 13.43 -0.72
C LYS A 337 -6.14 12.65 -0.46
N LEU A 338 -5.35 13.08 0.52
CA LEU A 338 -4.11 12.41 0.92
C LEU A 338 -4.38 10.98 1.37
N TYR A 339 -5.47 10.73 2.10
CA TYR A 339 -5.82 9.38 2.55
C TYR A 339 -5.97 8.41 1.38
N PHE A 340 -6.75 8.81 0.36
CA PHE A 340 -6.94 7.99 -0.84
C PHE A 340 -5.66 7.80 -1.66
N ARG A 341 -4.85 8.86 -1.77
CA ARG A 341 -3.56 8.82 -2.46
C ARG A 341 -2.55 7.90 -1.77
N ASP A 342 -2.57 7.86 -0.45
CA ASP A 342 -1.66 7.06 0.38
C ASP A 342 -2.06 5.59 0.47
N LEU A 343 -3.25 5.19 0.00
CA LEU A 343 -3.64 3.79 -0.02
C LEU A 343 -2.65 2.97 -0.86
N PRO A 344 -2.24 1.76 -0.42
CA PRO A 344 -1.41 0.90 -1.25
C PRO A 344 -2.11 0.41 -2.52
N ILE A 345 -3.41 0.10 -2.42
CA ILE A 345 -4.29 -0.24 -3.54
C ILE A 345 -5.30 0.89 -3.70
N PRO A 346 -5.47 1.49 -4.90
CA PRO A 346 -6.40 2.58 -5.12
C PRO A 346 -7.85 2.16 -4.84
N VAL A 347 -8.71 3.13 -4.51
CA VAL A 347 -10.14 2.87 -4.28
C VAL A 347 -10.74 2.16 -5.49
N ILE A 348 -10.48 2.67 -6.70
CA ILE A 348 -10.69 1.92 -7.93
C ILE A 348 -9.45 1.06 -8.17
N THR A 349 -9.57 -0.24 -7.90
CA THR A 349 -8.44 -1.17 -7.84
C THR A 349 -7.72 -1.34 -9.18
N TYR A 350 -6.47 -1.81 -9.15
CA TYR A 350 -5.70 -2.13 -10.35
C TYR A 350 -6.42 -3.17 -11.24
N ASP A 351 -7.07 -4.17 -10.64
CA ASP A 351 -7.79 -5.24 -11.37
C ASP A 351 -9.03 -4.73 -12.11
N THR A 352 -9.62 -3.64 -11.63
CA THR A 352 -10.79 -3.00 -12.24
C THR A 352 -10.44 -1.82 -13.14
N TYR A 353 -9.22 -1.28 -13.04
CA TYR A 353 -8.81 -0.06 -13.74
C TYR A 353 -9.03 -0.16 -15.25
N SER A 354 -8.47 -1.20 -15.89
CA SER A 354 -8.58 -1.37 -17.34
C SER A 354 -10.04 -1.51 -17.79
N LYS A 355 -10.86 -2.23 -17.03
CA LYS A 355 -12.29 -2.41 -17.32
C LYS A 355 -13.07 -1.10 -17.24
N PHE A 356 -12.78 -0.26 -16.25
CA PHE A 356 -13.36 1.08 -16.17
C PHE A 356 -12.96 1.97 -17.35
N ILE A 357 -11.69 1.91 -17.76
CA ILE A 357 -11.20 2.68 -18.91
C ILE A 357 -11.90 2.21 -20.20
N GLU A 358 -12.05 0.91 -20.41
CA GLU A 358 -12.79 0.38 -21.56
C GLU A 358 -14.28 0.76 -21.53
N ALA A 359 -14.93 0.69 -20.37
CA ALA A 359 -16.31 1.16 -20.22
C ALA A 359 -16.45 2.64 -20.59
N ALA A 360 -15.52 3.50 -20.13
CA ALA A 360 -15.54 4.93 -20.43
C ALA A 360 -15.32 5.28 -21.91
N LYS A 361 -14.78 4.35 -22.72
CA LYS A 361 -14.59 4.52 -24.17
C LYS A 361 -15.87 4.26 -24.96
N ILE A 362 -16.90 3.65 -24.36
CA ILE A 362 -18.17 3.39 -25.03
C ILE A 362 -18.86 4.71 -25.40
N SER A 363 -19.23 4.83 -26.68
CA SER A 363 -19.84 6.06 -27.23
C SER A 363 -21.29 6.25 -26.80
N ASN A 364 -22.06 5.17 -26.70
CA ASN A 364 -23.46 5.21 -26.27
C ASN A 364 -23.52 5.49 -24.75
N PRO A 365 -24.16 6.59 -24.29
CA PRO A 365 -24.23 6.93 -22.88
C PRO A 365 -24.87 5.87 -21.98
N ASP A 366 -25.92 5.20 -22.46
CA ASP A 366 -26.68 4.22 -21.68
C ASP A 366 -25.86 2.93 -21.49
N GLU A 367 -25.32 2.39 -22.59
CA GLU A 367 -24.41 1.22 -22.55
C GLU A 367 -23.14 1.52 -21.74
N ARG A 368 -22.63 2.75 -21.82
CA ARG A 368 -21.48 3.18 -21.02
C ARG A 368 -21.80 3.13 -19.53
N LEU A 369 -22.98 3.61 -19.13
CA LEU A 369 -23.38 3.62 -17.73
C LEU A 369 -23.60 2.20 -17.20
N GLU A 370 -24.23 1.34 -18.01
CA GLU A 370 -24.40 -0.08 -17.70
C GLU A 370 -23.05 -0.80 -17.53
N ALA A 371 -22.11 -0.60 -18.46
CA ALA A 371 -20.77 -1.15 -18.35
C ALA A 371 -20.01 -0.63 -17.12
N ILE A 372 -20.15 0.66 -16.77
CA ILE A 372 -19.58 1.21 -15.54
C ILE A 372 -20.18 0.52 -14.30
N HIS A 373 -21.49 0.28 -14.28
CA HIS A 373 -22.16 -0.42 -13.19
C HIS A 373 -21.67 -1.87 -13.04
N GLU A 374 -21.55 -2.60 -14.15
CA GLU A 374 -21.01 -3.96 -14.12
C GLU A 374 -19.59 -4.01 -13.51
N VAL A 375 -18.73 -3.05 -13.85
CA VAL A 375 -17.37 -2.98 -13.32
C VAL A 375 -17.36 -2.56 -11.84
N LEU A 376 -18.26 -1.67 -11.40
CA LEU A 376 -18.43 -1.31 -9.99
C LEU A 376 -18.70 -2.55 -9.12
N MET A 377 -19.51 -3.49 -9.62
CA MET A 377 -19.84 -4.73 -8.91
C MET A 377 -18.65 -5.70 -8.78
N LEU A 378 -17.54 -5.45 -9.49
CA LEU A 378 -16.30 -6.22 -9.35
C LEU A 378 -15.38 -5.70 -8.26
N LEU A 379 -15.65 -4.51 -7.70
CA LEU A 379 -14.82 -3.95 -6.64
C LEU A 379 -14.96 -4.77 -5.34
N PRO A 380 -13.88 -4.91 -4.55
CA PRO A 380 -13.98 -5.46 -3.21
C PRO A 380 -14.96 -4.64 -2.35
N ALA A 381 -15.71 -5.29 -1.45
CA ALA A 381 -16.76 -4.64 -0.65
C ALA A 381 -16.29 -3.37 0.08
N ALA A 382 -15.09 -3.38 0.68
CA ALA A 382 -14.54 -2.20 1.36
C ALA A 382 -14.26 -1.03 0.39
N HIS A 383 -13.84 -1.33 -0.84
CA HIS A 383 -13.61 -0.34 -1.89
C HIS A 383 -14.93 0.22 -2.43
N TYR A 384 -15.90 -0.65 -2.70
CA TYR A 384 -17.23 -0.28 -3.16
C TYR A 384 -17.94 0.65 -2.17
N GLU A 385 -18.05 0.27 -0.90
CA GLU A 385 -18.75 1.08 0.12
C GLU A 385 -18.04 2.41 0.39
N THR A 386 -16.70 2.42 0.34
CA THR A 386 -15.93 3.67 0.49
C THR A 386 -16.12 4.58 -0.71
N LEU A 387 -16.13 4.04 -1.93
CA LEU A 387 -16.37 4.80 -3.16
C LEU A 387 -17.79 5.38 -3.17
N ARG A 388 -18.79 4.55 -2.86
CA ARG A 388 -20.20 4.94 -2.75
C ARG A 388 -20.36 6.15 -1.84
N TYR A 389 -19.87 6.05 -0.61
CA TYR A 389 -20.01 7.13 0.38
C TYR A 389 -19.31 8.43 -0.07
N LEU A 390 -18.16 8.31 -0.72
CA LEU A 390 -17.48 9.46 -1.34
C LEU A 390 -18.31 10.05 -2.48
N MET A 391 -18.90 9.25 -3.37
CA MET A 391 -19.72 9.76 -4.48
C MET A 391 -20.95 10.50 -3.97
N ILE A 392 -21.64 9.99 -2.93
CA ILE A 392 -22.76 10.67 -2.26
C ILE A 392 -22.32 12.05 -1.77
N HIS A 393 -21.17 12.12 -1.12
CA HIS A 393 -20.62 13.38 -0.62
C HIS A 393 -20.30 14.35 -1.77
N LEU A 394 -19.60 13.89 -2.80
CA LEU A 394 -19.25 14.73 -3.94
C LEU A 394 -20.48 15.20 -4.70
N LYS A 395 -21.54 14.38 -4.81
CA LYS A 395 -22.84 14.82 -5.36
C LYS A 395 -23.40 16.00 -4.57
N LYS A 396 -23.38 15.95 -3.23
CA LYS A 396 -23.81 17.10 -2.39
C LYS A 396 -22.97 18.35 -2.61
N VAL A 397 -21.67 18.21 -2.87
CA VAL A 397 -20.80 19.35 -3.24
C VAL A 397 -21.28 19.98 -4.54
N THR A 398 -21.63 19.18 -5.56
CA THR A 398 -22.15 19.71 -6.84
C THR A 398 -23.46 20.47 -6.70
N LEU A 399 -24.30 20.13 -5.72
CA LEU A 399 -25.54 20.87 -5.44
C LEU A 399 -25.28 22.32 -4.98
N HIS A 400 -24.06 22.63 -4.53
CA HIS A 400 -23.63 23.95 -4.08
C HIS A 400 -22.71 24.65 -5.10
N GLU A 401 -22.67 24.20 -6.35
CA GLU A 401 -21.80 24.74 -7.41
C GLU A 401 -21.89 26.26 -7.58
N LYS A 402 -23.07 26.86 -7.34
CA LYS A 402 -23.27 28.31 -7.44
C LYS A 402 -22.41 29.12 -6.45
N GLU A 403 -21.99 28.51 -5.34
CA GLU A 403 -21.17 29.13 -4.30
C GLU A 403 -19.73 28.60 -4.33
N ASN A 404 -19.55 27.27 -4.47
CA ASN A 404 -18.23 26.66 -4.42
C ASN A 404 -17.53 26.54 -5.80
N PHE A 405 -18.25 26.72 -6.91
CA PHE A 405 -17.77 26.58 -8.30
C PHE A 405 -17.23 25.19 -8.69
N MET A 406 -17.70 24.14 -8.01
CA MET A 406 -17.28 22.75 -8.22
C MET A 406 -18.42 21.87 -8.75
N ASN A 407 -18.51 21.72 -10.07
CA ASN A 407 -19.31 20.67 -10.71
C ASN A 407 -18.61 19.31 -10.73
N ALA A 408 -19.33 18.30 -11.24
CA ALA A 408 -18.84 16.94 -11.39
C ALA A 408 -17.59 16.85 -12.29
N GLU A 409 -17.48 17.65 -13.35
CA GLU A 409 -16.28 17.67 -14.21
C GLU A 409 -15.06 18.20 -13.45
N ASN A 410 -15.21 19.32 -12.74
CA ASN A 410 -14.15 19.92 -11.93
C ASN A 410 -13.69 18.97 -10.81
N LEU A 411 -14.63 18.30 -10.14
CA LEU A 411 -14.31 17.28 -9.14
C LEU A 411 -13.68 16.04 -9.77
N GLY A 412 -14.11 15.64 -10.97
CA GLY A 412 -13.52 14.54 -11.73
C GLY A 412 -12.04 14.78 -12.07
N ILE A 413 -11.66 16.03 -12.37
CA ILE A 413 -10.25 16.41 -12.58
C ILE A 413 -9.41 16.18 -11.32
N VAL A 414 -9.95 16.51 -10.14
CA VAL A 414 -9.24 16.36 -8.86
C VAL A 414 -9.18 14.89 -8.41
N PHE A 415 -10.32 14.20 -8.47
CA PHE A 415 -10.45 12.86 -7.90
C PHE A 415 -10.10 11.73 -8.88
N GLY A 416 -10.14 11.94 -10.19
CA GLY A 416 -9.67 10.98 -11.20
C GLY A 416 -8.29 10.39 -10.88
N PRO A 417 -7.23 11.20 -10.82
CA PRO A 417 -5.89 10.73 -10.49
C PRO A 417 -5.71 10.32 -9.01
N THR A 418 -6.62 10.75 -8.13
CA THR A 418 -6.58 10.41 -6.70
C THR A 418 -7.15 9.01 -6.43
N LEU A 419 -8.22 8.63 -7.13
CA LEU A 419 -8.96 7.39 -6.92
C LEU A 419 -8.51 6.26 -7.84
N MET A 420 -7.89 6.59 -8.97
CA MET A 420 -7.42 5.65 -9.99
C MET A 420 -5.92 5.77 -10.20
N ARG A 421 -5.24 4.63 -10.32
CA ARG A 421 -3.84 4.57 -10.74
C ARG A 421 -3.67 3.50 -11.82
N PRO A 422 -3.00 3.82 -12.93
CA PRO A 422 -2.69 2.81 -13.94
C PRO A 422 -1.70 1.78 -13.37
N PRO A 423 -1.79 0.51 -13.79
CA PRO A 423 -0.73 -0.46 -13.55
C PRO A 423 0.56 -0.03 -14.29
N GLU A 424 1.74 -0.29 -13.73
CA GLU A 424 3.04 0.34 -14.09
C GLU A 424 3.59 -0.02 -15.50
N ASP A 425 2.83 -0.70 -16.36
CA ASP A 425 3.37 -1.34 -17.57
C ASP A 425 3.51 -0.42 -18.81
N SER A 426 2.92 0.78 -18.83
CA SER A 426 3.13 1.73 -19.96
C SER A 426 2.82 3.20 -19.64
N THR A 427 3.86 4.05 -19.64
CA THR A 427 3.77 5.50 -19.40
C THR A 427 3.02 6.27 -20.50
N LEU A 428 3.06 5.79 -21.75
CA LEU A 428 2.42 6.43 -22.90
C LEU A 428 0.90 6.19 -22.96
N ALA A 429 0.46 4.97 -22.61
CA ALA A 429 -0.97 4.66 -22.47
C ALA A 429 -1.59 5.42 -21.28
N THR A 430 -0.84 5.56 -20.20
CA THR A 430 -1.23 6.27 -18.98
C THR A 430 -1.67 7.72 -19.23
N LEU A 431 -0.99 8.46 -20.12
CA LEU A 431 -1.35 9.86 -20.42
C LEU A 431 -2.68 9.98 -21.16
N ASN A 432 -2.95 9.06 -22.09
CA ASN A 432 -4.22 9.03 -22.82
C ASN A 432 -5.38 8.63 -21.91
N ASP A 433 -5.11 7.81 -20.89
CA ASP A 433 -6.11 7.34 -19.94
C ASP A 433 -6.52 8.40 -18.91
N MET A 434 -5.70 9.42 -18.63
CA MET A 434 -6.03 10.49 -17.67
C MET A 434 -7.36 11.17 -18.01
N ARG A 435 -7.67 11.32 -19.30
CA ARG A 435 -8.94 11.91 -19.76
C ARG A 435 -10.15 11.04 -19.40
N TYR A 436 -9.97 9.73 -19.35
CA TYR A 436 -11.01 8.78 -19.00
C TYR A 436 -11.13 8.64 -17.49
N GLN A 437 -10.02 8.70 -16.73
CA GLN A 437 -10.06 8.72 -15.27
C GLN A 437 -10.94 9.86 -14.75
N LYS A 438 -10.76 11.09 -15.28
CA LYS A 438 -11.62 12.21 -14.92
C LYS A 438 -13.09 11.99 -15.30
N LEU A 439 -13.33 11.41 -16.48
CA LEU A 439 -14.68 11.15 -16.99
C LEU A 439 -15.40 10.10 -16.16
N ILE A 440 -14.71 9.03 -15.75
CA ILE A 440 -15.27 7.98 -14.90
C ILE A 440 -15.74 8.60 -13.59
N VAL A 441 -14.89 9.35 -12.90
CA VAL A 441 -15.27 9.98 -11.64
C VAL A 441 -16.41 10.99 -11.84
N GLN A 442 -16.40 11.77 -12.92
CA GLN A 442 -17.52 12.64 -13.26
C GLN A 442 -18.84 11.86 -13.40
N LEU A 443 -18.85 10.77 -14.17
CA LEU A 443 -20.04 9.94 -14.39
C LEU A 443 -20.53 9.27 -13.10
N LEU A 444 -19.61 8.82 -12.25
CA LEU A 444 -19.92 8.25 -10.94
C LEU A 444 -20.58 9.29 -10.01
N ILE A 445 -20.14 10.55 -10.06
CA ILE A 445 -20.77 11.65 -9.30
C ILE A 445 -22.14 11.98 -9.90
N GLU A 446 -22.24 12.14 -11.22
CA GLU A 446 -23.47 12.56 -11.89
C GLU A 446 -24.63 11.59 -11.67
N ASN A 447 -24.34 10.28 -11.71
CA ASN A 447 -25.32 9.18 -11.69
C ASN A 447 -25.22 8.34 -10.40
N GLU A 448 -24.76 8.94 -9.32
CA GLU A 448 -24.55 8.27 -8.04
C GLU A 448 -25.80 7.53 -7.54
N ASP A 449 -26.97 8.15 -7.69
CA ASP A 449 -28.28 7.65 -7.25
C ASP A 449 -28.80 6.43 -8.03
N VAL A 450 -28.23 6.18 -9.21
CA VAL A 450 -28.59 5.04 -10.06
C VAL A 450 -27.56 3.92 -9.94
N LEU A 451 -26.28 4.26 -9.74
CA LEU A 451 -25.17 3.32 -9.75
C LEU A 451 -24.93 2.59 -8.43
N PHE A 452 -25.33 3.19 -7.29
CA PHE A 452 -25.09 2.70 -5.93
C PHE A 452 -26.37 2.64 -5.09
#